data_AF-A0AAD4D2Y6-F1
#
_entry.id   AF-A0AAD4D2Y6-F1
#
_cell.length_a   1.000
_cell.length_b   1.000
_cell.length_c   1.000
_cell.angle_alpha   90.00
_cell.angle_beta   90.00
_cell.angle_gamma   90.00
#
_symmetry.space_group_name_H-M   'P 1'
#
loop_
_entity.id
_entity.type
_entity.pdbx_description
1 polymer ?
#
loop_
_entity_poly.entity_id
_entity_poly.type
_entity_poly.pdbx_seq_one_letter_code
_entity_poly.pdbx_strand_id
1 'polypeptide(L)'
;MPHLNRPSSQTGQVCCISLKDNDLVRLFALPNNLVSAVKSSIEQTFGHGTVQYSNENNKTFYELRITGDPWNSTLPDADRGRLTLVSIIRTMAVNGWNLLQAIDMTKKGSESASESIFFQRIDVRLGAVYPNEAEMFGMSFHASDSLRVITSAAMAHIPGLRQAILAGWRPG
;
A
#
# COMPACT_ATOMS: atom_id res chain seq x y z
N MET A 1 -10.21 -34.89 27.46
CA MET A 1 -9.73 -33.91 26.45
C MET A 1 -10.06 -32.52 26.96
N PRO A 2 -9.06 -31.71 27.37
CA PRO A 2 -9.32 -30.38 27.88
C PRO A 2 -9.57 -29.42 26.73
N HIS A 3 -10.70 -28.76 26.85
CA HIS A 3 -11.25 -27.70 26.02
C HIS A 3 -10.25 -26.53 26.02
N LEU A 4 -9.71 -26.18 24.85
CA LEU A 4 -8.86 -25.00 24.70
C LEU A 4 -9.66 -23.77 25.13
N ASN A 5 -9.33 -23.24 26.32
CA ASN A 5 -9.61 -21.87 26.70
C ASN A 5 -8.88 -20.94 25.72
N ARG A 6 -9.55 -20.59 24.61
CA ARG A 6 -9.11 -19.47 23.78
C ARG A 6 -9.51 -18.19 24.54
N PRO A 7 -8.57 -17.35 24.99
CA PRO A 7 -8.92 -16.08 25.61
C PRO A 7 -9.74 -15.25 24.62
N SER A 8 -10.89 -14.76 25.09
CA SER A 8 -11.98 -14.17 24.31
C SER A 8 -11.71 -12.74 23.82
N SER A 9 -10.50 -12.43 23.34
CA SER A 9 -10.19 -11.11 22.77
C SER A 9 -9.07 -11.12 21.71
N GLN A 10 -9.12 -12.05 20.75
CA GLN A 10 -8.23 -12.03 19.57
C GLN A 10 -9.02 -12.09 18.26
N THR A 11 -10.03 -11.22 18.11
CA THR A 11 -10.56 -10.91 16.77
C THR A 11 -9.52 -10.06 16.06
N GLY A 12 -8.88 -10.60 15.01
CA GLY A 12 -7.99 -9.81 14.16
C GLY A 12 -8.75 -8.61 13.62
N GLN A 13 -8.31 -7.39 13.97
CA GLN A 13 -8.90 -6.18 13.41
C GLN A 13 -8.47 -6.08 11.95
N VAL A 14 -9.41 -5.78 11.06
CA VAL A 14 -9.16 -5.59 9.63
C VAL A 14 -9.51 -4.15 9.26
N CYS A 15 -8.66 -3.54 8.46
CA CYS A 15 -8.93 -2.25 7.85
C CYS A 15 -8.68 -2.31 6.34
N CYS A 16 -9.16 -1.33 5.60
CA CYS A 16 -9.03 -1.29 4.14
C CYS A 16 -8.58 0.09 3.67
N ILE A 17 -7.62 0.11 2.75
CA ILE A 17 -7.23 1.27 1.96
C ILE A 17 -7.63 0.99 0.52
N SER A 18 -8.44 1.87 -0.08
CA SER A 18 -8.81 1.76 -1.49
C SER A 18 -8.20 2.90 -2.29
N LEU A 19 -7.64 2.57 -3.45
CA LEU A 19 -7.22 3.51 -4.48
C LEU A 19 -8.35 3.58 -5.50
N LYS A 20 -8.86 4.77 -5.76
CA LYS A 20 -10.03 4.97 -6.64
C LYS A 20 -9.79 6.10 -7.60
N ASP A 21 -10.34 5.93 -8.81
CA ASP A 21 -10.17 6.89 -9.90
C ASP A 21 -8.66 7.11 -10.12
N ASN A 22 -8.20 8.33 -10.42
CA ASN A 22 -6.79 8.61 -10.63
C ASN A 22 -6.08 9.23 -9.42
N ASP A 23 -6.84 9.72 -8.43
CA ASP A 23 -6.34 10.66 -7.43
C ASP A 23 -6.85 10.44 -6.00
N LEU A 24 -7.73 9.46 -5.76
CA LEU A 24 -8.45 9.30 -4.50
C LEU A 24 -7.93 8.11 -3.67
N VAL A 25 -7.72 8.32 -2.38
CA VAL A 25 -7.44 7.28 -1.39
C VAL A 25 -8.55 7.26 -0.35
N ARG A 26 -9.17 6.10 -0.14
CA ARG A 26 -10.20 5.90 0.88
C ARG A 26 -9.68 5.04 2.02
N LEU A 27 -9.93 5.47 3.25
CA LEU A 27 -9.45 4.80 4.46
C LEU A 27 -10.63 4.31 5.29
N PHE A 28 -10.82 3.00 5.37
CA PHE A 28 -11.93 2.34 6.05
C PHE A 28 -11.46 1.65 7.33
N ALA A 29 -12.10 1.95 8.45
CA ALA A 29 -11.80 1.37 9.77
C ALA A 29 -10.34 1.54 10.23
N LEU A 30 -9.65 2.58 9.76
CA LEU A 30 -8.32 2.96 10.26
C LEU A 30 -8.45 3.76 11.57
N PRO A 31 -7.58 3.53 12.56
CA PRO A 31 -7.43 4.42 13.72
C PRO A 31 -7.08 5.85 13.29
N ASN A 32 -7.61 6.87 13.98
CA ASN A 32 -7.41 8.28 13.61
C ASN A 32 -5.93 8.70 13.54
N ASN A 33 -5.09 8.18 14.44
CA ASN A 33 -3.64 8.44 14.40
C ASN A 33 -3.00 7.91 13.11
N LEU A 34 -3.52 6.80 12.58
CA LEU A 34 -3.01 6.18 11.35
C LEU A 34 -3.51 6.89 10.09
N VAL A 35 -4.70 7.51 10.13
CA VAL A 35 -5.21 8.37 9.05
C VAL A 35 -4.25 9.53 8.82
N SER A 36 -3.85 10.24 9.89
CA SER A 36 -2.87 11.32 9.81
C SER A 36 -1.51 10.82 9.32
N ALA A 37 -1.05 9.66 9.80
CA ALA A 37 0.22 9.07 9.37
C ALA A 37 0.21 8.71 7.87
N VAL A 38 -0.87 8.11 7.37
CA VAL A 38 -1.04 7.80 5.94
C VAL A 38 -1.04 9.09 5.11
N LYS A 39 -1.79 10.12 5.52
CA LYS A 39 -1.76 11.43 4.85
C LYS A 39 -0.34 12.01 4.78
N SER A 40 0.38 12.04 5.91
CA SER A 40 1.76 12.54 5.94
C SER A 40 2.69 11.72 5.06
N SER A 41 2.52 10.40 5.01
CA SER A 41 3.33 9.52 4.16
C SER A 41 3.14 9.84 2.67
N ILE A 42 1.92 10.20 2.26
CA ILE A 42 1.60 10.61 0.89
C ILE A 42 2.25 11.96 0.58
N GLU A 43 2.13 12.93 1.47
CA GLU A 43 2.71 14.26 1.28
C GLU A 43 4.25 14.22 1.20
N GLN A 44 4.89 13.32 1.94
CA GLN A 44 6.33 13.15 1.91
C GLN A 44 6.86 12.57 0.59
N THR A 45 6.10 11.70 -0.07
CA THR A 45 6.55 11.01 -1.29
C THR A 45 6.02 11.62 -2.58
N PHE A 46 4.81 12.16 -2.55
CA PHE A 46 4.16 12.74 -3.73
C PHE A 46 4.42 14.25 -3.85
N GLY A 47 4.43 14.95 -2.71
CA GLY A 47 4.68 16.38 -2.63
C GLY A 47 3.94 17.03 -1.46
N HIS A 48 4.58 17.97 -0.76
CA HIS A 48 3.99 18.64 0.40
C HIS A 48 2.75 19.46 -0.01
N GLY A 49 1.67 19.37 0.78
CA GLY A 49 0.43 20.12 0.52
C GLY A 49 -0.41 19.61 -0.65
N THR A 50 -0.08 18.44 -1.20
CA THR A 50 -0.84 17.84 -2.32
C THR A 50 -2.11 17.12 -1.87
N VAL A 51 -2.31 16.89 -0.57
CA VAL A 51 -3.41 16.05 -0.06
C VAL A 51 -4.47 16.86 0.66
N GLN A 52 -5.73 16.71 0.24
CA GLN A 52 -6.90 17.34 0.85
C GLN A 52 -7.89 16.28 1.35
N TYR A 53 -8.53 16.54 2.50
CA TYR A 53 -9.69 15.75 2.92
C TYR A 53 -10.88 16.13 2.04
N SER A 54 -11.50 15.15 1.39
CA SER A 54 -12.66 15.38 0.51
C SER A 54 -14.00 15.04 1.17
N ASN A 55 -13.98 14.53 2.40
CA ASN A 55 -15.18 14.14 3.14
C ASN A 55 -15.14 14.51 4.64
N GLU A 56 -14.93 15.79 4.95
CA GLU A 56 -14.76 16.29 6.34
C GLU A 56 -15.92 15.94 7.30
N ASN A 57 -17.11 15.59 6.78
CA ASN A 57 -18.30 15.28 7.57
C ASN A 57 -18.68 13.78 7.62
N ASN A 58 -17.88 12.88 7.03
CA ASN A 58 -18.20 11.45 7.01
C ASN A 58 -17.66 10.74 8.26
N LYS A 59 -18.51 9.98 8.94
CA LYS A 59 -18.15 9.24 10.17
C LYS A 59 -17.70 7.79 9.92
N THR A 60 -17.73 7.32 8.68
CA THR A 60 -17.52 5.90 8.34
C THR A 60 -16.16 5.62 7.71
N PHE A 61 -15.61 6.58 6.98
CA PHE A 61 -14.30 6.49 6.31
C PHE A 61 -13.74 7.88 6.03
N TYR A 62 -12.44 7.95 5.72
CA TYR A 62 -11.79 9.18 5.26
C TYR A 62 -11.49 9.09 3.76
N GLU A 63 -11.60 10.21 3.05
CA GLU A 63 -11.22 10.38 1.66
C GLU A 63 -10.12 11.41 1.54
N LEU A 64 -8.94 10.97 1.12
CA LEU A 64 -7.79 11.79 0.83
C LEU A 64 -7.67 11.94 -0.68
N ARG A 65 -7.88 13.15 -1.20
CA ARG A 65 -7.67 13.47 -2.62
C ARG A 65 -6.28 14.06 -2.80
N ILE A 66 -5.56 13.58 -3.81
CA ILE A 66 -4.20 13.97 -4.12
C ILE A 66 -4.22 14.85 -5.37
N THR A 67 -3.68 16.06 -5.33
CA THR A 67 -3.55 16.91 -6.53
C THR A 67 -2.62 16.25 -7.54
N GLY A 68 -3.13 15.92 -8.73
CA GLY A 68 -2.43 15.17 -9.78
C GLY A 68 -3.13 13.85 -10.07
N ASP A 69 -2.44 12.91 -10.73
CA ASP A 69 -3.01 11.61 -11.11
C ASP A 69 -2.07 10.45 -10.71
N PRO A 70 -1.79 10.25 -9.41
CA PRO A 70 -0.84 9.23 -8.93
C PRO A 70 -1.19 7.80 -9.35
N TRP A 71 -2.47 7.48 -9.55
CA TRP A 71 -2.93 6.13 -9.88
C TRP A 71 -3.03 5.90 -11.39
N ASN A 72 -2.85 6.95 -12.19
CA ASN A 72 -2.80 6.81 -13.63
C ASN A 72 -1.41 6.34 -14.09
N SER A 73 -1.31 5.05 -14.41
CA SER A 73 -0.05 4.41 -14.81
C SER A 73 0.59 4.96 -16.09
N THR A 74 -0.14 5.75 -16.88
CA THR A 74 0.30 6.30 -18.17
C THR A 74 0.82 7.73 -18.08
N LEU A 75 0.61 8.41 -16.94
CA LEU A 75 1.01 9.80 -16.75
C LEU A 75 2.39 9.93 -16.09
N PRO A 76 3.05 11.10 -16.21
CA PRO A 76 4.37 11.34 -15.61
C PRO A 76 4.43 11.08 -14.10
N ASP A 77 3.30 11.17 -13.41
CA ASP A 77 3.19 10.97 -11.97
C ASP A 77 3.19 9.52 -11.53
N ALA A 78 3.10 8.56 -12.46
CA ALA A 78 2.96 7.14 -12.15
C ALA A 78 4.10 6.60 -11.26
N ASP A 79 5.34 7.05 -11.47
CA ASP A 79 6.49 6.60 -10.67
C ASP A 79 6.43 7.15 -9.23
N ARG A 80 5.98 8.41 -9.06
CA ARG A 80 5.70 8.99 -7.74
C ARG A 80 4.52 8.31 -7.06
N GLY A 81 3.48 7.96 -7.80
CA GLY A 81 2.33 7.21 -7.30
C GLY A 81 2.74 5.84 -6.74
N ARG A 82 3.57 5.09 -7.46
CA ARG A 82 4.10 3.79 -6.99
C ARG A 82 4.98 3.96 -5.74
N LEU A 83 5.82 4.98 -5.69
CA LEU A 83 6.61 5.30 -4.48
C LEU A 83 5.70 5.61 -3.29
N THR A 84 4.64 6.39 -3.51
CA THR A 84 3.62 6.70 -2.50
C THR A 84 2.91 5.43 -2.02
N LEU A 85 2.56 4.50 -2.91
CA LEU A 85 1.96 3.24 -2.49
C LEU A 85 2.88 2.42 -1.58
N VAL A 86 4.17 2.31 -1.91
CA VAL A 86 5.16 1.66 -1.05
C VAL A 86 5.25 2.35 0.31
N SER A 87 5.24 3.68 0.33
CA SER A 87 5.25 4.49 1.56
C SER A 87 4.02 4.25 2.44
N ILE A 88 2.82 4.16 1.85
CA ILE A 88 1.58 3.85 2.56
C ILE A 88 1.68 2.45 3.19
N ILE A 89 2.06 1.43 2.41
CA ILE A 89 2.15 0.04 2.91
C ILE A 89 3.19 -0.06 4.03
N ARG A 90 4.35 0.59 3.87
CA ARG A 90 5.36 0.67 4.93
C ARG A 90 4.81 1.35 6.17
N THR A 91 4.10 2.46 6.02
CA THR A 91 3.46 3.19 7.12
C THR A 91 2.48 2.31 7.89
N MET A 92 1.69 1.48 7.19
CA MET A 92 0.82 0.50 7.84
C MET A 92 1.63 -0.55 8.62
N ALA A 93 2.65 -1.14 8.00
CA ALA A 93 3.48 -2.19 8.61
C ALA A 93 4.18 -1.73 9.89
N VAL A 94 4.82 -0.56 9.88
CA VAL A 94 5.50 -0.02 11.08
C VAL A 94 4.53 0.34 12.21
N ASN A 95 3.23 0.47 11.91
CA ASN A 95 2.16 0.68 12.89
C ASN A 95 1.43 -0.62 13.27
N GLY A 96 2.00 -1.78 12.96
CA GLY A 96 1.45 -3.09 13.35
C GLY A 96 0.31 -3.58 12.47
N TRP A 97 0.22 -3.10 11.24
CA TRP A 97 -0.78 -3.53 10.25
C TRP A 97 -0.11 -4.20 9.06
N ASN A 98 -0.25 -5.52 8.95
CA ASN A 98 0.31 -6.26 7.82
C ASN A 98 -0.67 -6.31 6.66
N LEU A 99 -0.13 -6.24 5.44
CA LEU A 99 -0.87 -6.47 4.21
C LEU A 99 -1.45 -7.89 4.25
N LEU A 100 -2.78 -7.99 4.15
CA LEU A 100 -3.50 -9.25 4.08
C LEU A 100 -3.74 -9.65 2.62
N GLN A 101 -4.29 -8.72 1.83
CA GLN A 101 -4.62 -8.97 0.43
C GLN A 101 -4.80 -7.64 -0.33
N ALA A 102 -4.49 -7.63 -1.62
CA ALA A 102 -4.91 -6.59 -2.55
C ALA A 102 -5.86 -7.20 -3.60
N ILE A 103 -6.94 -6.47 -3.93
CA ILE A 103 -8.00 -6.91 -4.84
C ILE A 103 -8.30 -5.79 -5.82
N ASP A 104 -8.27 -6.11 -7.11
CA ASP A 104 -8.81 -5.25 -8.16
C ASP A 104 -10.32 -5.45 -8.24
N MET A 105 -11.07 -4.38 -7.98
CA MET A 105 -12.53 -4.32 -8.04
C MET A 105 -13.02 -3.42 -9.17
N THR A 106 -12.18 -3.16 -10.17
CA THR A 106 -12.54 -2.37 -11.35
C THR A 106 -13.70 -3.04 -12.07
N LYS A 107 -14.80 -2.29 -12.23
CA LYS A 107 -15.97 -2.79 -12.94
C LYS A 107 -15.65 -2.90 -14.43
N LYS A 108 -16.06 -4.00 -15.07
CA LYS A 108 -15.91 -4.17 -16.52
C LYS A 108 -16.55 -3.00 -17.27
N GLY A 109 -15.77 -2.33 -18.12
CA GLY A 109 -16.20 -1.15 -18.87
C GLY A 109 -16.17 0.16 -18.08
N SER A 110 -15.65 0.17 -16.84
CA SER A 110 -15.38 1.41 -16.12
C SER A 110 -14.04 2.00 -16.55
N GLU A 111 -14.02 3.31 -16.75
CA GLU A 111 -12.80 4.08 -16.98
C GLU A 111 -12.06 4.38 -15.65
N SER A 112 -12.73 4.16 -14.51
CA SER A 112 -12.17 4.35 -13.18
C SER A 112 -11.68 3.02 -12.61
N ALA A 113 -10.37 2.91 -12.41
CA ALA A 113 -9.79 1.83 -11.64
C ALA A 113 -10.25 1.91 -10.17
N SER A 114 -10.41 0.75 -9.53
CA SER A 114 -10.74 0.67 -8.12
C SER A 114 -10.03 -0.52 -7.50
N GLU A 115 -8.95 -0.26 -6.76
CA GLU A 115 -8.21 -1.26 -6.03
C GLU A 115 -8.54 -1.17 -4.54
N SER A 116 -8.51 -2.29 -3.83
CA SER A 116 -8.68 -2.35 -2.38
C SER A 116 -7.63 -3.24 -1.73
N ILE A 117 -7.01 -2.69 -0.71
CA ILE A 117 -5.88 -3.25 0.00
C ILE A 117 -6.31 -3.45 1.44
N PHE A 118 -6.43 -4.71 1.85
CA PHE A 118 -6.83 -5.11 3.18
C PHE A 118 -5.61 -5.32 4.05
N PHE A 119 -5.70 -4.85 5.29
CA PHE A 119 -4.65 -5.00 6.30
C PHE A 119 -5.25 -5.64 7.54
N GLN A 120 -4.46 -6.49 8.19
CA GLN A 120 -4.80 -7.09 9.47
C GLN A 120 -3.87 -6.54 10.55
N ARG A 121 -4.46 -6.15 11.68
CA ARG A 121 -3.69 -5.79 12.87
C ARG A 121 -3.00 -7.03 13.43
N ILE A 122 -1.68 -6.94 13.57
CA ILE A 122 -0.87 -7.95 14.23
C ILE A 122 -0.68 -7.56 15.69
N ASP A 123 -0.79 -8.55 16.57
CA ASP A 123 -0.28 -8.39 17.92
C ASP A 123 1.24 -8.22 17.83
N VAL A 124 1.73 -7.03 18.19
CA VAL A 124 3.16 -6.69 18.16
C VAL A 124 4.02 -7.66 18.95
N ARG A 125 3.45 -8.42 19.89
CA ARG A 125 4.12 -9.47 20.67
C ARG A 125 4.28 -10.79 19.91
N LEU A 126 3.57 -10.97 18.78
CA LEU A 126 3.50 -12.22 18.01
C LEU A 126 4.09 -12.10 16.60
N GLY A 127 4.74 -10.98 16.25
CA GLY A 127 5.47 -10.85 14.98
C GLY A 127 5.14 -9.60 14.16
N ALA A 128 4.93 -8.44 14.81
CA ALA A 128 4.97 -7.20 14.04
C ALA A 128 6.41 -6.96 13.57
N VAL A 129 6.56 -6.63 12.29
CA VAL A 129 7.85 -6.26 11.72
C VAL A 129 8.31 -4.97 12.41
N TYR A 130 9.50 -4.96 13.00
CA TYR A 130 10.01 -3.75 13.63
C TYR A 130 10.22 -2.66 12.55
N PRO A 131 10.06 -1.36 12.86
CA PRO A 131 10.17 -0.30 11.85
C PRO A 131 11.50 -0.26 11.07
N ASN A 132 12.58 -0.71 11.71
CA ASN A 132 13.92 -0.88 11.11
C ASN A 132 14.06 -2.16 10.27
N GLU A 133 13.12 -3.10 10.38
CA GLU A 133 13.06 -4.36 9.61
C GLU A 133 12.02 -4.32 8.48
N ALA A 134 11.16 -3.30 8.45
CA ALA A 134 10.19 -3.07 7.39
C ALA A 134 10.85 -2.50 6.12
N GLU A 135 11.88 -3.18 5.64
CA GLU A 135 12.50 -2.87 4.36
C GLU A 135 11.56 -3.32 3.23
N MET A 136 11.04 -2.34 2.48
CA MET A 136 10.09 -2.56 1.40
C MET A 136 10.54 -1.81 0.16
N PHE A 137 10.38 -2.46 -0.99
CA PHE A 137 10.57 -1.86 -2.29
C PHE A 137 9.42 -2.24 -3.21
N GLY A 138 9.15 -1.38 -4.19
CA GLY A 138 8.15 -1.65 -5.22
C GLY A 138 8.80 -2.33 -6.41
N MET A 139 8.08 -3.22 -7.08
CA MET A 139 8.44 -3.69 -8.42
C MET A 139 7.24 -3.54 -9.35
N SER A 140 7.50 -3.17 -10.59
CA SER A 140 6.45 -3.06 -11.61
C SER A 140 7.01 -3.35 -12.99
N PHE A 141 6.20 -3.96 -13.86
CA PHE A 141 6.53 -4.01 -15.27
C PHE A 141 6.47 -2.61 -15.88
N HIS A 142 7.34 -2.36 -16.86
CA HIS A 142 7.38 -1.11 -17.59
C HIS A 142 7.76 -1.35 -19.04
N ALA A 143 7.13 -0.61 -19.94
CA ALA A 143 7.26 -0.81 -21.38
C ALA A 143 7.03 -2.29 -21.75
N SER A 144 7.64 -2.75 -22.83
CA SER A 144 7.49 -4.12 -23.33
C SER A 144 8.36 -5.15 -22.61
N ASP A 145 9.55 -4.75 -22.15
CA ASP A 145 10.65 -5.67 -21.85
C ASP A 145 11.45 -5.27 -20.60
N SER A 146 10.95 -4.32 -19.80
CA SER A 146 11.66 -3.85 -18.61
C SER A 146 10.89 -4.10 -17.32
N LEU A 147 11.63 -4.51 -16.29
CA LEU A 147 11.16 -4.51 -14.91
C LEU A 147 11.74 -3.28 -14.20
N ARG A 148 10.89 -2.54 -13.51
CA ARG A 148 11.29 -1.44 -12.64
C ARG A 148 11.33 -1.90 -11.20
N VAL A 149 12.30 -1.35 -10.49
CA VAL A 149 12.43 -1.49 -9.05
C VAL A 149 12.40 -0.09 -8.46
N ILE A 150 11.58 0.10 -7.43
CA ILE A 150 11.18 1.39 -6.89
C ILE A 150 11.62 1.43 -5.45
N THR A 151 12.15 2.59 -5.03
CA THR A 151 12.86 2.87 -3.77
C THR A 151 14.35 2.51 -3.79
N SER A 152 15.14 3.25 -3.02
CA SER A 152 16.57 3.00 -2.82
C SER A 152 16.86 1.75 -2.00
N ALA A 153 15.91 1.31 -1.16
CA ALA A 153 16.01 0.06 -0.39
C ALA A 153 16.24 -1.16 -1.31
N ALA A 154 15.76 -1.08 -2.55
CA ALA A 154 15.90 -2.18 -3.49
C ALA A 154 17.33 -2.39 -4.03
N MET A 155 18.23 -1.42 -3.87
CA MET A 155 19.59 -1.49 -4.43
C MET A 155 20.37 -2.71 -3.93
N ALA A 156 20.20 -3.07 -2.66
CA ALA A 156 20.83 -4.26 -2.08
C ALA A 156 20.31 -5.57 -2.69
N HIS A 157 19.09 -5.56 -3.26
CA HIS A 157 18.42 -6.74 -3.79
C HIS A 157 18.56 -6.90 -5.31
N ILE A 158 19.06 -5.89 -6.03
CA ILE A 158 19.24 -5.93 -7.50
C ILE A 158 20.03 -7.16 -7.97
N PRO A 159 21.16 -7.56 -7.36
CA PRO A 159 21.91 -8.72 -7.81
C PRO A 159 21.08 -10.01 -7.75
N GLY A 160 20.32 -10.20 -6.67
CA GLY A 160 19.45 -11.36 -6.49
C GLY A 160 18.28 -11.37 -7.48
N LEU A 161 17.63 -10.21 -7.69
CA LEU A 161 16.57 -10.07 -8.69
C LEU A 161 17.07 -10.40 -10.10
N ARG A 162 18.26 -9.90 -10.48
CA ARG A 162 18.89 -10.20 -11.77
C ARG A 162 19.15 -11.70 -11.93
N GLN A 163 19.68 -12.35 -10.91
CA GLN A 163 19.93 -13.78 -10.94
C GLN A 163 18.63 -14.58 -11.10
N ALA A 164 17.57 -14.21 -10.37
CA ALA A 164 16.27 -14.85 -10.48
C ALA A 164 15.67 -14.73 -11.89
N ILE A 165 15.77 -13.54 -12.51
CA ILE A 165 15.31 -13.31 -13.89
C ILE A 165 16.11 -14.17 -14.86
N LEU A 166 17.44 -14.19 -14.77
CA LEU A 166 18.28 -14.99 -15.68
C LEU A 166 18.04 -16.49 -15.56
N ALA A 167 17.72 -16.97 -14.35
CA ALA A 167 17.43 -18.39 -14.11
C ALA A 167 16.02 -18.80 -14.59
N GLY A 168 15.03 -17.91 -14.46
CA GLY A 168 13.62 -18.19 -14.76
C GLY A 168 13.19 -17.82 -16.17
N TRP A 169 13.75 -16.76 -16.74
CA TRP A 169 13.41 -16.26 -18.07
C TRP A 169 14.27 -16.91 -19.13
N ARG A 170 13.68 -17.78 -19.95
CA ARG A 170 14.33 -18.35 -21.13
C ARG A 170 13.92 -17.51 -22.34
N PRO A 171 14.87 -16.97 -23.12
CA PRO A 171 14.54 -16.38 -24.42
C PRO A 171 13.77 -17.41 -25.26
N GLY A 172 12.60 -17.00 -25.77
CA GLY A 172 11.84 -17.77 -26.74
C GLY A 172 12.41 -17.65 -28.15
#